data_AF-A0A126WW33-F1
#
_entry.id   AF-A0A126WW33-F1
#
_cell.length_a   1.000
_cell.length_b   1.000
_cell.length_c   1.000
_cell.angle_alpha   90.00
_cell.angle_beta   90.00
_cell.angle_gamma   90.00
#
_symmetry.space_group_name_H-M   'P 1'
#
loop_
_entity.id
_entity.type
_entity.pdbx_description
1 polymer ?
#
loop_
_entity_poly.entity_id
_entity_poly.type
_entity_poly.pdbx_seq_one_letter_code
_entity_poly.pdbx_strand_id
1 'polypeptide(L)'
;MMRDMDEVLMAQQPGTATSVMDPDKLRTGSGGRSFGGTPRRAPKLEELVESLSRAYNSKIGQALGQHEYNFVLSDPRLPEHPIVFASEGFLRMSGYSREDVIGRNCRFLQGPDTDRGTVAEIRDAIREERGCQVRILNYTKQRNPFWNLFHMSPIFASDGRVMHFVGVQTPIASELASLVPDVAVEKTPLRGAVVDEEDEAEPTTVDEAVKQKAAMAVQRVTGELTQSSKIKGDLVQNRCVGFSDCVANGVVSSSLMLSLTRIQQSLVLADPRLPDSPIVHASDVFCELTGYSREEVVGRNCRFLQGPETDPAAVREIRDAIEGERPCTVRILNYRKDNTAFWNHLHVAPVRCATGKVAYYVGVQLDVSDAEIPMRGDTLNADAKQLSAVGVVRVAVRSLQGSGLRRTPARSS
;
A
#
# COMPACT_ATOMS: atom_id res chain seq x y z
N MET A 1 22.37 -19.26 -24.56
CA MET A 1 21.04 -19.00 -23.97
C MET A 1 21.04 -19.63 -22.57
N MET A 2 20.67 -18.87 -21.54
CA MET A 2 20.59 -19.22 -20.10
C MET A 2 21.91 -19.40 -19.32
N ARG A 3 22.74 -18.33 -19.14
CA ARG A 3 23.83 -18.34 -18.12
C ARG A 3 24.08 -17.04 -17.33
N ASP A 4 23.45 -15.89 -17.63
CA ASP A 4 23.94 -14.61 -17.08
C ASP A 4 23.16 -14.02 -15.88
N MET A 5 22.38 -14.80 -15.12
CA MET A 5 21.66 -14.29 -13.93
C MET A 5 22.06 -14.93 -12.59
N ASP A 6 22.74 -16.08 -12.60
CA ASP A 6 23.15 -16.76 -11.37
C ASP A 6 24.51 -16.28 -10.81
N GLU A 7 25.28 -15.53 -11.60
CA GLU A 7 26.68 -15.17 -11.25
C GLU A 7 26.84 -13.94 -10.34
N VAL A 8 25.77 -13.19 -10.04
CA VAL A 8 25.87 -11.97 -9.20
C VAL A 8 25.67 -12.27 -7.70
N LEU A 9 25.35 -13.51 -7.32
CA LEU A 9 24.95 -13.84 -5.94
C LEU A 9 25.87 -14.82 -5.18
N MET A 10 26.96 -15.31 -5.75
CA MET A 10 27.82 -16.28 -5.06
C MET A 10 29.32 -16.12 -5.37
N ALA A 11 30.03 -15.35 -4.53
CA ALA A 11 31.49 -15.47 -4.39
C ALA A 11 31.97 -14.98 -3.02
N GLN A 12 32.08 -15.89 -2.04
CA GLN A 12 33.32 -16.21 -1.30
C GLN A 12 33.05 -17.26 -0.21
N GLN A 13 33.91 -18.28 -0.17
CA GLN A 13 33.86 -19.50 0.64
C GLN A 13 34.63 -19.36 1.99
N PRO A 14 34.57 -20.36 2.90
CA PRO A 14 34.50 -20.16 4.35
C PRO A 14 35.84 -20.31 5.10
N GLY A 15 35.88 -19.77 6.32
CA GLY A 15 36.98 -19.95 7.27
C GLY A 15 36.53 -20.14 8.72
N THR A 16 36.60 -21.39 9.17
CA THR A 16 36.84 -21.89 10.54
C THR A 16 35.82 -21.61 11.66
N ALA A 17 35.27 -22.72 12.15
CA ALA A 17 34.53 -22.87 13.39
C ALA A 17 35.46 -23.08 14.60
N THR A 18 35.11 -22.45 15.74
CA THR A 18 35.36 -22.92 17.11
C THR A 18 34.24 -22.30 17.98
N SER A 19 33.22 -23.08 18.35
CA SER A 19 33.11 -23.82 19.62
C SER A 19 32.71 -22.96 20.84
N VAL A 20 31.44 -23.09 21.21
CA VAL A 20 30.90 -23.29 22.58
C VAL A 20 30.81 -22.07 23.51
N MET A 21 29.59 -21.59 23.77
CA MET A 21 28.88 -21.70 25.07
C MET A 21 27.54 -20.94 25.02
N ASP A 22 26.45 -21.68 25.22
CA ASP A 22 25.14 -21.20 25.66
C ASP A 22 25.13 -21.23 27.20
N PRO A 23 24.69 -20.16 27.87
CA PRO A 23 23.72 -20.43 28.92
C PRO A 23 22.65 -19.34 29.03
N ASP A 24 21.46 -19.73 28.63
CA ASP A 24 20.17 -19.28 29.12
C ASP A 24 20.11 -19.28 30.67
N LYS A 25 20.48 -18.17 31.32
CA LYS A 25 20.12 -17.85 32.71
C LYS A 25 20.06 -16.33 32.92
N LEU A 26 18.88 -15.75 32.76
CA LEU A 26 18.25 -14.95 33.82
C LEU A 26 16.78 -14.68 33.45
N ARG A 27 15.87 -15.47 34.03
CA ARG A 27 14.43 -15.21 34.02
C ARG A 27 14.03 -14.72 35.41
N THR A 28 13.25 -13.64 35.44
CA THR A 28 12.19 -13.22 36.39
C THR A 28 12.14 -11.69 36.36
N GLY A 29 11.03 -10.96 36.19
CA GLY A 29 9.63 -11.27 35.95
C GLY A 29 8.86 -9.94 36.12
N SER A 30 7.90 -9.65 35.25
CA SER A 30 6.69 -8.86 35.55
C SER A 30 5.84 -8.74 34.30
N GLY A 31 4.53 -9.00 34.49
CA GLY A 31 3.60 -9.35 33.44
C GLY A 31 3.13 -8.17 32.59
N GLY A 32 3.14 -8.37 31.28
CA GLY A 32 2.36 -7.61 30.31
C GLY A 32 1.53 -8.59 29.50
N ARG A 33 0.20 -8.42 29.51
CA ARG A 33 -0.77 -9.24 28.79
C ARG A 33 -0.39 -9.31 27.30
N SER A 34 -0.07 -10.50 26.80
CA SER A 34 0.13 -10.72 25.36
C SER A 34 -1.24 -10.79 24.68
N PHE A 35 -1.53 -9.80 23.83
CA PHE A 35 -2.54 -9.98 22.79
C PHE A 35 -1.94 -10.95 21.77
N GLY A 36 -2.52 -12.15 21.68
CA GLY A 36 -2.17 -13.18 20.72
C GLY A 36 -2.50 -12.73 19.29
N GLY A 37 -1.57 -12.00 18.67
CA GLY A 37 -1.45 -11.93 17.22
C GLY A 37 -0.48 -13.01 16.78
N THR A 38 -0.85 -13.85 15.81
CA THR A 38 0.09 -14.72 15.12
C THR A 38 1.27 -13.86 14.60
N PRO A 39 2.53 -14.30 14.76
CA PRO A 39 3.68 -13.54 14.28
C PRO A 39 3.54 -13.30 12.77
N ARG A 40 3.66 -12.03 12.37
CA ARG A 40 3.61 -11.62 10.96
C ARG A 40 4.72 -12.34 10.21
N ARG A 41 4.35 -13.25 9.29
CA ARG A 41 5.30 -14.00 8.45
C ARG A 41 6.09 -13.02 7.58
N ALA A 42 7.42 -13.02 7.71
CA ALA A 42 8.29 -12.27 6.82
C ALA A 42 8.22 -12.86 5.40
N PRO A 43 8.24 -12.03 4.34
CA PRO A 43 8.25 -12.52 2.97
C PRO A 43 9.50 -13.36 2.71
N LYS A 44 9.37 -14.43 1.92
CA LYS A 44 10.52 -15.26 1.54
C LYS A 44 11.40 -14.52 0.53
N LEU A 45 12.68 -14.88 0.46
CA LEU A 45 13.61 -14.27 -0.51
C LEU A 45 13.14 -14.48 -1.95
N GLU A 46 12.53 -15.62 -2.26
CA GLU A 46 11.98 -15.89 -3.60
C GLU A 46 10.87 -14.89 -3.97
N GLU A 47 9.98 -14.53 -3.03
CA GLU A 47 8.89 -13.57 -3.26
C GLU A 47 9.42 -12.15 -3.53
N LEU A 48 10.54 -11.78 -2.89
CA LEU A 48 11.19 -10.48 -3.08
C LEU A 48 11.89 -10.39 -4.44
N VAL A 49 12.55 -11.46 -4.87
CA VAL A 49 13.17 -11.56 -6.21
C VAL A 49 12.08 -11.59 -7.30
N GLU A 50 10.98 -12.29 -7.04
CA GLU A 50 9.85 -12.37 -7.95
C GLU A 50 9.15 -11.00 -8.13
N SER A 51 9.09 -10.19 -7.07
CA SER A 51 8.50 -8.83 -7.10
C SER A 51 9.08 -7.95 -8.23
N LEU A 52 10.42 -7.89 -8.33
CA LEU A 52 11.10 -7.09 -9.36
C LEU A 52 11.04 -7.74 -10.74
N SER A 53 11.29 -9.06 -10.81
CA SER A 53 11.36 -9.77 -12.08
C SER A 53 10.01 -9.91 -12.80
N ARG A 54 8.89 -9.82 -12.07
CA ARG A 54 7.54 -9.69 -12.63
C ARG A 54 7.30 -8.34 -13.30
N ALA A 55 7.78 -7.25 -12.71
CA ALA A 55 7.51 -5.89 -13.17
C ALA A 55 8.50 -5.40 -14.24
N TYR A 56 9.76 -5.81 -14.14
CA TYR A 56 10.86 -5.24 -14.92
C TYR A 56 11.69 -6.31 -15.63
N ASN A 57 12.46 -5.90 -16.63
CA ASN A 57 13.40 -6.77 -17.34
C ASN A 57 14.53 -7.30 -16.44
N SER A 58 15.25 -8.33 -16.89
CA SER A 58 16.33 -8.96 -16.12
C SER A 58 17.53 -8.05 -15.83
N LYS A 59 17.69 -6.96 -16.59
CA LYS A 59 18.81 -6.02 -16.46
C LYS A 59 18.55 -4.90 -15.46
N ILE A 60 17.33 -4.78 -14.94
CA ILE A 60 16.93 -3.67 -14.05
C ILE A 60 17.87 -3.53 -12.84
N GLY A 61 18.28 -4.65 -12.22
CA GLY A 61 19.14 -4.61 -11.04
C GLY A 61 20.51 -3.99 -11.36
N GLN A 62 21.06 -4.31 -12.54
CA GLN A 62 22.32 -3.74 -13.01
C GLN A 62 22.16 -2.25 -13.33
N ALA A 63 21.08 -1.88 -14.04
CA ALA A 63 20.84 -0.49 -14.43
C ALA A 63 20.64 0.42 -13.20
N LEU A 64 19.81 0.00 -12.25
CA LEU A 64 19.63 0.70 -10.98
C LEU A 64 20.91 0.78 -10.15
N GLY A 65 21.76 -0.25 -10.22
CA GLY A 65 23.04 -0.30 -9.52
C GLY A 65 24.09 0.69 -10.04
N GLN A 66 23.91 1.25 -11.23
CA GLN A 66 24.82 2.25 -11.81
C GLN A 66 24.59 3.66 -11.26
N HIS A 67 23.46 3.91 -10.60
CA HIS A 67 23.17 5.22 -10.02
C HIS A 67 23.93 5.45 -8.72
N GLU A 68 24.54 6.63 -8.59
CA GLU A 68 25.25 7.06 -7.37
C GLU A 68 24.32 7.58 -6.26
N TYR A 69 23.01 7.65 -6.52
CA TYR A 69 22.03 8.13 -5.56
C TYR A 69 21.80 7.13 -4.43
N ASN A 70 21.39 7.63 -3.26
CA ASN A 70 20.93 6.77 -2.17
C ASN A 70 19.42 6.58 -2.30
N PHE A 71 19.01 5.39 -2.72
CA PHE A 71 17.60 5.05 -2.82
C PHE A 71 17.34 3.58 -2.52
N VAL A 72 16.07 3.32 -2.20
CA VAL A 72 15.48 1.99 -2.05
C VAL A 72 14.20 1.89 -2.86
N LEU A 73 13.86 0.67 -3.30
CA LEU A 73 12.54 0.35 -3.83
C LEU A 73 11.82 -0.53 -2.82
N SER A 74 10.57 -0.21 -2.53
CA SER A 74 9.69 -1.08 -1.73
C SER A 74 8.48 -1.54 -2.52
N ASP A 75 8.01 -2.75 -2.24
CA ASP A 75 6.82 -3.31 -2.88
C ASP A 75 5.60 -3.21 -1.94
N PRO A 76 4.63 -2.31 -2.19
CA PRO A 76 3.46 -2.16 -1.35
C PRO A 76 2.42 -3.28 -1.50
N ARG A 77 2.63 -4.24 -2.40
CA ARG A 77 1.77 -5.42 -2.56
C ARG A 77 2.20 -6.56 -1.64
N LEU A 78 3.40 -6.46 -1.07
CA LEU A 78 3.91 -7.41 -0.08
C LEU A 78 3.64 -6.89 1.35
N PRO A 79 3.40 -7.80 2.32
CA PRO A 79 3.16 -7.42 3.70
C PRO A 79 4.28 -6.54 4.26
N GLU A 80 3.92 -5.45 4.95
CA GLU A 80 4.84 -4.49 5.56
C GLU A 80 5.63 -3.60 4.58
N HIS A 81 5.33 -3.62 3.28
CA HIS A 81 6.02 -2.79 2.27
C HIS A 81 7.54 -2.99 2.35
N PRO A 82 8.02 -4.22 2.18
CA PRO A 82 9.43 -4.56 2.33
C PRO A 82 10.25 -3.87 1.22
N ILE A 83 11.48 -3.51 1.56
CA ILE A 83 12.47 -3.09 0.58
C ILE A 83 12.84 -4.32 -0.27
N VAL A 84 12.66 -4.20 -1.59
CA VAL A 84 13.01 -5.22 -2.58
C VAL A 84 14.29 -4.88 -3.33
N PHE A 85 14.74 -3.63 -3.27
CA PHE A 85 16.01 -3.18 -3.82
C PHE A 85 16.62 -2.08 -2.96
N ALA A 86 17.94 -2.12 -2.77
CA ALA A 86 18.71 -1.04 -2.16
C ALA A 86 19.93 -0.75 -3.03
N SER A 87 20.15 0.54 -3.31
CA SER A 87 21.34 1.04 -4.00
C SER A 87 22.60 0.93 -3.14
N GLU A 88 23.77 0.85 -3.78
CA GLU A 88 25.06 0.86 -3.07
C GLU A 88 25.29 2.17 -2.31
N GLY A 89 24.81 3.30 -2.83
CA GLY A 89 24.81 4.57 -2.11
C GLY A 89 24.04 4.48 -0.80
N PHE A 90 22.84 3.88 -0.82
CA PHE A 90 22.04 3.66 0.39
C PHE A 90 22.75 2.80 1.43
N LEU A 91 23.32 1.66 1.02
CA LEU A 91 24.03 0.75 1.91
C LEU A 91 25.22 1.45 2.58
N ARG A 92 26.02 2.17 1.80
CA ARG A 92 27.20 2.91 2.28
C ARG A 92 26.84 4.02 3.26
N MET A 93 25.84 4.83 2.91
CA MET A 93 25.37 5.94 3.75
C MET A 93 24.78 5.44 5.07
N SER A 94 23.94 4.40 5.02
CA SER A 94 23.22 3.90 6.20
C SER A 94 24.07 2.99 7.08
N GLY A 95 25.14 2.39 6.53
CA GLY A 95 26.01 1.44 7.20
C GLY A 95 25.40 0.03 7.34
N TYR A 96 24.24 -0.23 6.74
CA TYR A 96 23.61 -1.55 6.71
C TYR A 96 24.08 -2.37 5.52
N SER A 97 24.20 -3.69 5.69
CA SER A 97 24.47 -4.60 4.57
C SER A 97 23.20 -4.82 3.74
N ARG A 98 23.35 -5.39 2.54
CA ARG A 98 22.20 -5.72 1.69
C ARG A 98 21.24 -6.69 2.39
N GLU A 99 21.79 -7.68 3.09
CA GLU A 99 21.06 -8.70 3.85
C GLU A 99 20.30 -8.09 5.03
N ASP A 100 20.85 -7.04 5.64
CA ASP A 100 20.19 -6.32 6.73
C ASP A 100 18.96 -5.53 6.27
N VAL A 101 18.87 -5.20 4.98
CA VAL A 101 17.92 -4.21 4.43
C VAL A 101 16.80 -4.87 3.63
N ILE A 102 17.14 -5.80 2.74
CA ILE A 102 16.17 -6.47 1.87
C ILE A 102 15.14 -7.24 2.72
N GLY A 103 13.86 -7.12 2.36
CA GLY A 103 12.76 -7.75 3.07
C GLY A 103 12.23 -6.97 4.28
N ARG A 104 12.89 -5.88 4.69
CA ARG A 104 12.44 -5.04 5.81
C ARG A 104 11.74 -3.77 5.34
N ASN A 105 10.86 -3.25 6.17
CA ASN A 105 10.35 -1.90 6.01
C ASN A 105 11.42 -0.87 6.40
N CYS A 106 11.57 0.21 5.63
CA CYS A 106 12.58 1.27 5.83
C CYS A 106 12.48 2.00 7.19
N ARG A 107 11.40 1.78 7.96
CA ARG A 107 11.25 2.32 9.33
C ARG A 107 12.38 1.98 10.29
N PHE A 108 13.24 1.01 9.98
CA PHE A 108 14.39 0.68 10.83
C PHE A 108 15.40 1.83 10.96
N LEU A 109 15.40 2.81 10.04
CA LEU A 109 16.21 4.04 10.14
C LEU A 109 15.67 5.03 11.18
N GLN A 110 14.47 4.82 11.72
CA GLN A 110 13.88 5.68 12.74
C GLN A 110 14.47 5.36 14.13
N GLY A 111 14.54 6.37 15.00
CA GLY A 111 15.04 6.22 16.36
C GLY A 111 14.23 7.04 17.38
N PRO A 112 14.76 7.21 18.60
CA PRO A 112 14.06 7.83 19.72
C PRO A 112 13.56 9.24 19.42
N ASP A 113 14.38 10.06 18.73
CA ASP A 113 14.09 11.47 18.48
C ASP A 113 13.48 11.71 17.08
N THR A 114 13.18 10.64 16.34
CA THR A 114 12.47 10.76 15.07
C THR A 114 11.05 11.28 15.31
N ASP A 115 10.74 12.45 14.75
CA ASP A 115 9.43 13.09 14.90
C ASP A 115 8.28 12.20 14.40
N ARG A 116 7.29 12.00 15.27
CA ARG A 116 6.13 11.15 14.99
C ARG A 116 5.15 11.80 14.02
N GLY A 117 5.09 13.13 13.97
CA GLY A 117 4.26 13.87 13.00
C GLY A 117 4.71 13.60 11.57
N THR A 118 6.01 13.73 11.32
CA THR A 118 6.66 13.44 10.05
C THR A 118 6.47 11.98 9.63
N VAL A 119 6.61 11.04 10.57
CA VAL A 119 6.32 9.61 10.30
C VAL A 119 4.85 9.38 9.94
N ALA A 120 3.92 10.11 10.56
CA ALA A 120 2.51 10.04 10.20
C ALA A 120 2.26 10.60 8.79
N GLU A 121 2.90 11.71 8.42
CA GLU A 121 2.80 12.29 7.08
C GLU A 121 3.27 11.32 5.98
N ILE A 122 4.41 10.65 6.18
CA ILE A 122 4.90 9.61 5.24
C ILE A 122 3.88 8.48 5.15
N ARG A 123 3.33 8.03 6.28
CA ARG A 123 2.34 6.94 6.32
C ARG A 123 1.07 7.32 5.56
N ASP A 124 0.60 8.54 5.72
CA ASP A 124 -0.58 9.04 5.03
C ASP A 124 -0.31 9.19 3.53
N ALA A 125 0.88 9.66 3.13
CA ALA A 125 1.30 9.67 1.73
C ALA A 125 1.30 8.27 1.08
N ILE A 126 1.78 7.25 1.81
CA ILE A 126 1.75 5.85 1.36
C ILE A 126 0.30 5.35 1.19
N ARG A 127 -0.59 5.69 2.13
CA ARG A 127 -2.01 5.30 2.09
C ARG A 127 -2.77 5.95 0.95
N GLU A 128 -2.46 7.22 0.70
CA GLU A 128 -3.03 8.06 -0.35
C GLU A 128 -2.36 7.80 -1.72
N GLU A 129 -1.36 6.93 -1.79
CA GLU A 129 -0.60 6.61 -3.00
C GLU A 129 -0.03 7.86 -3.69
N ARG A 130 0.52 8.79 -2.90
CA ARG A 130 1.12 10.02 -3.40
C ARG A 130 2.59 10.13 -3.06
N GLY A 131 3.30 10.97 -3.81
CA GLY A 131 4.64 11.39 -3.44
C GLY A 131 4.63 12.23 -2.16
N CYS A 132 5.76 12.21 -1.44
CA CYS A 132 6.01 13.15 -0.35
C CYS A 132 7.51 13.45 -0.25
N GLN A 133 7.83 14.66 0.19
CA GLN A 133 9.19 15.06 0.53
C GLN A 133 9.17 15.64 1.94
N VAL A 134 9.96 15.06 2.85
CA VAL A 134 10.02 15.47 4.26
C VAL A 134 11.44 15.46 4.78
N ARG A 135 11.73 16.29 5.78
CA ARG A 135 12.96 16.21 6.55
C ARG A 135 12.71 15.33 7.77
N ILE A 136 13.46 14.24 7.89
CA ILE A 136 13.30 13.29 8.98
C ILE A 136 14.65 12.96 9.62
N LEU A 137 14.68 12.89 10.95
CA LEU A 137 15.85 12.44 11.67
C LEU A 137 15.94 10.91 11.58
N ASN A 138 17.04 10.41 11.01
CA ASN A 138 17.32 8.99 10.86
C ASN A 138 18.62 8.61 11.56
N TYR A 139 18.84 7.30 11.72
CA TYR A 139 19.99 6.76 12.42
C TYR A 139 20.67 5.69 11.56
N THR A 140 22.00 5.71 11.51
CA THR A 140 22.80 4.67 10.85
C THR A 140 22.75 3.35 11.63
N LYS A 141 23.35 2.28 11.09
CA LYS A 141 23.50 1.00 11.80
C LYS A 141 24.21 1.14 13.15
N GLN A 142 25.16 2.06 13.25
CA GLN A 142 25.89 2.39 14.48
C GLN A 142 25.13 3.35 15.41
N ARG A 143 23.86 3.67 15.10
CA ARG A 143 22.99 4.59 15.85
C ARG A 143 23.44 6.07 15.80
N ASN A 144 24.23 6.46 14.80
CA ASN A 144 24.57 7.87 14.63
C ASN A 144 23.39 8.62 13.99
N PRO A 145 22.90 9.72 14.60
CA PRO A 145 21.81 10.50 14.01
C PRO A 145 22.29 11.28 12.79
N PHE A 146 21.44 11.37 11.77
CA PHE A 146 21.63 12.25 10.63
C PHE A 146 20.28 12.74 10.11
N TRP A 147 20.24 13.98 9.63
CA TRP A 147 19.05 14.51 8.98
C TRP A 147 18.99 14.01 7.54
N ASN A 148 17.80 13.56 7.16
CA ASN A 148 17.54 13.01 5.84
C ASN A 148 16.42 13.80 5.18
N LEU A 149 16.70 14.47 4.06
CA LEU A 149 15.65 14.91 3.15
C LEU A 149 15.18 13.67 2.37
N PHE A 150 14.11 13.07 2.89
CA PHE A 150 13.50 11.88 2.33
C PHE A 150 12.49 12.28 1.24
N HIS A 151 12.69 11.78 0.02
CA HIS A 151 11.78 11.97 -1.11
C HIS A 151 11.24 10.62 -1.55
N MET A 152 9.94 10.40 -1.38
CA MET A 152 9.24 9.20 -1.80
C MET A 152 8.34 9.48 -3.00
N SER A 153 8.35 8.60 -3.99
CA SER A 153 7.44 8.63 -5.14
C SER A 153 6.85 7.24 -5.43
N PRO A 154 5.53 7.10 -5.62
CA PRO A 154 4.92 5.87 -6.12
C PRO A 154 5.23 5.67 -7.61
N ILE A 155 5.28 4.41 -8.02
CA ILE A 155 5.37 3.96 -9.42
C ILE A 155 4.07 3.23 -9.75
N PHE A 156 3.33 3.68 -10.77
CA PHE A 156 2.05 3.10 -11.14
C PHE A 156 2.16 2.18 -12.36
N ALA A 157 1.44 1.07 -12.32
CA ALA A 157 1.09 0.31 -13.52
C ALA A 157 0.07 1.09 -14.37
N SER A 158 -0.09 0.67 -15.63
CA SER A 158 -1.06 1.25 -16.57
C SER A 158 -2.51 1.14 -16.10
N ASP A 159 -2.82 0.14 -15.28
CA ASP A 159 -4.11 -0.01 -14.61
C ASP A 159 -4.29 0.92 -13.39
N GLY A 160 -3.27 1.71 -13.02
CA GLY A 160 -3.33 2.64 -11.91
C GLY A 160 -3.01 2.05 -10.54
N ARG A 161 -2.58 0.78 -10.43
CA ARG A 161 -2.07 0.19 -9.18
C ARG A 161 -0.65 0.66 -8.89
N VAL A 162 -0.31 0.90 -7.61
CA VAL A 162 1.08 1.16 -7.22
C VAL A 162 1.88 -0.14 -7.25
N MET A 163 2.88 -0.19 -8.11
CA MET A 163 3.81 -1.30 -8.29
C MET A 163 4.93 -1.27 -7.25
N HIS A 164 5.55 -0.11 -7.06
CA HIS A 164 6.65 0.10 -6.12
C HIS A 164 6.61 1.54 -5.59
N PHE A 165 7.24 1.77 -4.44
CA PHE A 165 7.64 3.12 -4.02
C PHE A 165 9.15 3.27 -4.16
N VAL A 166 9.59 4.34 -4.83
CA VAL A 166 10.97 4.82 -4.82
C VAL A 166 11.14 5.72 -3.61
N GLY A 167 12.09 5.40 -2.72
CA GLY A 167 12.46 6.27 -1.61
C GLY A 167 13.91 6.69 -1.73
N VAL A 168 14.14 7.98 -1.99
CA VAL A 168 15.47 8.60 -2.06
C VAL A 168 15.81 9.22 -0.70
N GLN A 169 17.03 8.97 -0.23
CA GLN A 169 17.57 9.52 1.01
C GLN A 169 18.71 10.48 0.72
N THR A 170 18.54 11.75 1.09
CA THR A 170 19.56 12.78 0.91
C THR A 170 20.00 13.28 2.28
N PRO A 171 21.14 12.83 2.81
CA PRO A 171 21.69 13.39 4.03
C PRO A 171 21.87 14.90 3.90
N ILE A 172 21.41 15.64 4.92
CA ILE A 172 21.55 17.09 5.00
C ILE A 172 22.25 17.46 6.31
N ALA A 173 22.95 18.60 6.28
CA ALA A 173 23.54 19.18 7.47
C ALA A 173 22.45 19.63 8.46
N SER A 174 22.75 19.57 9.75
CA SER A 174 21.77 19.88 10.82
C SER A 174 21.23 21.31 10.74
N GLU A 175 22.03 22.24 10.25
CA GLU A 175 21.68 23.65 10.05
C GLU A 175 20.56 23.81 9.01
N LEU A 176 20.54 22.96 7.99
CA LEU A 176 19.50 22.94 6.94
C LEU A 176 18.22 22.24 7.38
N ALA A 177 18.25 21.49 8.48
CA ALA A 177 17.09 20.78 8.99
C ALA A 177 16.12 21.65 9.80
N SER A 178 16.62 22.80 10.30
CA SER A 178 15.90 23.72 11.20
C SER A 178 15.10 24.80 10.46
N LEU A 179 15.25 24.89 9.13
CA LEU A 179 14.55 25.86 8.30
C LEU A 179 13.06 25.50 8.25
N VAL A 180 12.26 26.31 8.92
CA VAL A 180 10.79 26.25 8.90
C VAL A 180 10.34 26.34 7.44
N PRO A 181 9.42 25.49 6.95
CA PRO A 181 8.86 25.66 5.61
C PRO A 181 8.22 27.04 5.50
N ASP A 182 8.55 27.78 4.44
CA ASP A 182 7.97 29.09 4.13
C ASP A 182 6.45 29.04 4.27
N VAL A 183 5.94 29.62 5.36
CA VAL A 183 4.54 30.00 5.44
C VAL A 183 4.41 31.17 4.48
N ALA A 184 3.67 30.96 3.39
CA ALA A 184 3.35 31.98 2.42
C ALA A 184 2.85 33.24 3.13
N VAL A 185 3.73 34.24 3.26
CA VAL A 185 3.36 35.58 3.69
C VAL A 185 2.63 36.20 2.50
N GLU A 186 1.35 36.49 2.68
CA GLU A 186 0.54 37.25 1.72
C GLU A 186 1.30 38.50 1.28
N LYS A 187 1.58 38.60 -0.02
CA LYS A 187 2.08 39.83 -0.63
C LYS A 187 0.93 40.84 -0.71
N THR A 188 0.94 41.84 0.17
CA THR A 188 0.13 43.05 0.01
C THR A 188 0.77 43.97 -1.04
N PRO A 189 0.02 44.61 -1.96
CA PRO A 189 0.60 45.21 -3.16
C PRO A 189 1.06 46.68 -3.01
N LEU A 190 2.27 46.93 -3.50
CA LEU A 190 2.76 47.99 -4.40
C LEU A 190 2.47 49.49 -4.14
N ARG A 191 3.58 50.25 -4.01
CA ARG A 191 3.95 51.45 -4.80
C ARG A 191 5.42 51.74 -4.50
N GLY A 192 6.36 51.95 -5.41
CA GLY A 192 6.43 52.06 -6.86
C GLY A 192 7.79 52.71 -7.12
N ALA A 193 8.68 52.05 -7.86
CA ALA A 193 9.89 52.68 -8.41
C ALA A 193 10.42 51.78 -9.52
N VAL A 194 10.63 52.39 -10.67
CA VAL A 194 11.19 51.82 -11.90
C VAL A 194 12.71 51.84 -11.76
N VAL A 195 13.38 50.70 -11.93
CA VAL A 195 14.80 50.62 -12.29
C VAL A 195 15.04 49.37 -13.15
N ASP A 196 15.91 49.55 -14.14
CA ASP A 196 16.18 48.72 -15.31
C ASP A 196 16.82 47.34 -15.06
N GLU A 197 16.80 46.55 -16.14
CA GLU A 197 17.29 45.17 -16.34
C GLU A 197 18.73 44.91 -15.88
N GLU A 198 18.93 43.90 -15.02
CA GLU A 198 20.03 42.94 -15.11
C GLU A 198 19.51 41.55 -14.68
N ASP A 199 19.76 40.55 -15.52
CA ASP A 199 19.36 39.15 -15.37
C ASP A 199 20.23 38.48 -14.29
N GLU A 200 20.00 38.85 -13.03
CA GLU A 200 20.62 38.24 -11.86
C GLU A 200 19.86 36.94 -11.51
N ALA A 201 20.40 35.81 -11.94
CA ALA A 201 19.94 34.51 -11.47
C ALA A 201 20.10 34.46 -9.94
N GLU A 202 18.98 34.55 -9.22
CA GLU A 202 18.97 34.50 -7.75
C GLU A 202 19.80 33.30 -7.26
N PRO A 203 20.70 33.47 -6.28
CA PRO A 203 21.51 32.38 -5.77
C PRO A 203 20.59 31.30 -5.20
N THR A 204 20.55 30.15 -5.87
CA THR A 204 19.73 29.01 -5.46
C THR A 204 20.13 28.65 -4.03
N THR A 205 19.23 28.80 -3.07
CA THR A 205 19.55 28.53 -1.66
C THR A 205 20.03 27.07 -1.54
N VAL A 206 20.96 26.80 -0.61
CA VAL A 206 21.52 25.45 -0.41
C VAL A 206 20.40 24.41 -0.21
N ASP A 207 19.28 24.82 0.37
CA ASP A 207 18.08 23.98 0.53
C ASP A 207 17.44 23.59 -0.82
N GLU A 208 17.27 24.54 -1.74
CA GLU A 208 16.71 24.26 -3.08
C GLU A 208 17.64 23.36 -3.91
N ALA A 209 18.96 23.53 -3.80
CA ALA A 209 19.92 22.65 -4.47
C ALA A 209 19.80 21.19 -3.98
N VAL A 210 19.60 20.99 -2.68
CA VAL A 210 19.41 19.66 -2.08
C VAL A 210 18.06 19.06 -2.52
N LYS A 211 16.97 19.84 -2.49
CA LYS A 211 15.66 19.39 -2.97
C LYS A 211 15.70 19.02 -4.45
N GLN A 212 16.38 19.83 -5.27
CA GLN A 212 16.57 19.58 -6.70
C GLN A 212 17.36 18.29 -6.93
N LYS A 213 18.43 18.05 -6.17
CA LYS A 213 19.20 16.79 -6.23
C LYS A 213 18.33 15.58 -5.90
N ALA A 214 17.51 15.67 -4.85
CA ALA A 214 16.58 14.60 -4.47
C ALA A 214 15.51 14.37 -5.55
N ALA A 215 14.95 15.42 -6.15
CA ALA A 215 13.99 15.32 -7.24
C ALA A 215 14.60 14.69 -8.50
N MET A 216 15.81 15.10 -8.88
CA MET A 216 16.55 14.51 -9.99
C MET A 216 16.84 13.02 -9.77
N ALA A 217 17.21 12.63 -8.56
CA ALA A 217 17.42 11.22 -8.21
C ALA A 217 16.15 10.39 -8.42
N VAL A 218 15.00 10.88 -7.92
CA VAL A 218 13.69 10.24 -8.14
C VAL A 218 13.37 10.13 -9.64
N GLN A 219 13.58 11.21 -10.40
CA GLN A 219 13.33 11.23 -11.84
C GLN A 219 14.20 10.23 -12.60
N ARG A 220 15.49 10.16 -12.30
CA ARG A 220 16.43 9.22 -12.96
C ARG A 220 16.07 7.77 -12.66
N VAL A 221 15.86 7.44 -11.38
CA VAL A 221 15.49 6.08 -10.96
C VAL A 221 14.15 5.67 -11.57
N THR A 222 13.16 6.58 -11.57
CA THR A 222 11.84 6.30 -12.14
C THR A 222 11.89 6.15 -13.66
N GLY A 223 12.68 6.97 -14.34
CA GLY A 223 12.91 6.85 -15.79
C GLY A 223 13.48 5.48 -16.15
N GLU A 224 14.47 5.01 -15.38
CA GLU A 224 15.08 3.69 -15.56
C GLU A 224 14.06 2.55 -15.34
N LEU A 225 13.26 2.64 -14.28
CA LEU A 225 12.18 1.68 -14.00
C LEU A 225 11.15 1.63 -15.13
N THR A 226 10.77 2.80 -15.65
CA THR A 226 9.80 2.95 -16.74
C THR A 226 10.33 2.34 -18.03
N GLN A 227 11.57 2.66 -18.40
CA GLN A 227 12.23 2.11 -19.58
C GLN A 227 12.43 0.59 -19.49
N SER A 228 12.63 0.08 -18.28
CA SER A 228 12.83 -1.35 -18.03
C SER A 228 11.55 -2.13 -17.77
N SER A 229 10.38 -1.50 -17.83
CA SER A 229 9.09 -2.13 -17.58
C SER A 229 8.78 -3.25 -18.58
N LYS A 230 8.29 -4.38 -18.07
CA LYS A 230 7.67 -5.45 -18.88
C LYS A 230 6.16 -5.24 -19.08
N ILE A 231 5.56 -4.31 -18.35
CA ILE A 231 4.11 -4.10 -18.31
C ILE A 231 3.70 -3.29 -19.54
N LYS A 232 2.83 -3.87 -20.37
CA LYS A 232 2.24 -3.22 -21.56
C LYS A 232 1.48 -1.94 -21.14
N GLY A 233 1.77 -0.80 -21.78
CA GLY A 233 1.04 0.46 -21.60
C GLY A 233 1.68 1.51 -20.69
N ASP A 234 3.01 1.47 -20.53
CA ASP A 234 3.89 2.40 -19.80
C ASP A 234 3.61 2.58 -18.30
N LEU A 235 4.68 2.55 -17.49
CA LEU A 235 4.62 2.99 -16.09
C LEU A 235 4.49 4.51 -16.08
N VAL A 236 3.55 5.04 -15.29
CA VAL A 236 3.30 6.49 -15.23
C VAL A 236 3.85 7.05 -13.91
N GLN A 237 4.77 8.02 -14.02
CA GLN A 237 5.41 8.67 -12.87
C GLN A 237 4.51 9.70 -12.17
N ASN A 238 3.59 10.32 -12.92
CA ASN A 238 2.62 11.29 -12.40
C ASN A 238 1.22 10.80 -12.74
N ARG A 239 0.40 10.47 -11.72
CA ARG A 239 -1.04 10.51 -11.91
C ARG A 239 -1.42 11.96 -12.25
N CYS A 240 -1.71 12.26 -13.52
CA CYS A 240 -2.58 13.38 -13.90
C CYS A 240 -4.06 13.01 -13.71
N VAL A 241 -4.35 12.26 -12.66
CA VAL A 241 -5.67 11.69 -12.42
C VAL A 241 -5.86 11.73 -10.91
N GLY A 242 -6.74 12.62 -10.46
CA GLY A 242 -6.96 12.89 -9.04
C GLY A 242 -7.46 11.64 -8.33
N PHE A 243 -7.65 11.73 -7.01
CA PHE A 243 -8.37 10.70 -6.24
C PHE A 243 -9.77 10.38 -6.82
N SER A 244 -10.30 11.23 -7.71
CA SER A 244 -11.53 11.01 -8.45
C SER A 244 -11.42 9.96 -9.58
N ASP A 245 -10.21 9.64 -10.05
CA ASP A 245 -9.99 8.85 -11.27
C ASP A 245 -9.52 7.42 -10.99
N CYS A 246 -8.95 7.14 -9.81
CA CYS A 246 -8.80 5.76 -9.32
C CYS A 246 -10.17 5.09 -9.05
N VAL A 247 -11.19 5.92 -8.78
CA VAL A 247 -12.60 5.54 -8.74
C VAL A 247 -13.12 5.21 -10.15
N ALA A 248 -12.71 5.97 -11.17
CA ALA A 248 -13.14 5.77 -12.56
C ALA A 248 -12.64 4.45 -13.18
N ASN A 249 -11.47 3.95 -12.75
CA ASN A 249 -10.87 2.70 -13.26
C ASN A 249 -11.10 1.48 -12.35
N GLY A 250 -11.83 1.61 -11.24
CA GLY A 250 -12.16 0.50 -10.36
C GLY A 250 -10.95 -0.13 -9.65
N VAL A 251 -9.92 0.67 -9.35
CA VAL A 251 -8.66 0.16 -8.77
C VAL A 251 -8.62 0.41 -7.27
N VAL A 252 -8.59 -0.69 -6.53
CA VAL A 252 -8.46 -0.71 -5.07
C VAL A 252 -7.01 -0.39 -4.69
N SER A 253 -6.80 0.53 -3.73
CA SER A 253 -5.46 0.94 -3.32
C SER A 253 -4.62 -0.22 -2.77
N SER A 254 -3.30 -0.18 -2.93
CA SER A 254 -2.40 -1.27 -2.51
C SER A 254 -2.50 -1.57 -1.00
N SER A 255 -2.68 -0.53 -0.18
CA SER A 255 -2.86 -0.66 1.27
C SER A 255 -4.21 -1.31 1.65
N LEU A 256 -5.27 -1.08 0.88
CA LEU A 256 -6.53 -1.79 1.02
C LEU A 256 -6.37 -3.24 0.59
N MET A 257 -5.76 -3.48 -0.57
CA MET A 257 -5.48 -4.83 -1.08
C MET A 257 -4.73 -5.70 -0.06
N LEU A 258 -3.71 -5.18 0.61
CA LEU A 258 -3.00 -5.89 1.70
C LEU A 258 -3.88 -6.28 2.89
N SER A 259 -4.95 -5.54 3.14
CA SER A 259 -5.91 -5.86 4.20
C SER A 259 -6.90 -6.92 3.71
N LEU A 260 -7.31 -6.84 2.45
CA LEU A 260 -8.23 -7.78 1.81
C LEU A 260 -7.61 -9.17 1.62
N THR A 261 -6.33 -9.27 1.27
CA THR A 261 -5.65 -10.56 1.08
C THR A 261 -5.53 -11.41 2.36
N ARG A 262 -5.82 -10.82 3.54
CA ARG A 262 -5.85 -11.55 4.82
C ARG A 262 -7.21 -12.17 5.12
N ILE A 263 -8.24 -11.77 4.39
CA ILE A 263 -9.61 -12.25 4.58
C ILE A 263 -9.70 -13.63 3.90
N GLN A 264 -10.08 -14.64 4.68
CA GLN A 264 -10.20 -16.03 4.21
C GLN A 264 -11.64 -16.39 3.79
N GLN A 265 -12.51 -15.39 3.68
CA GLN A 265 -13.90 -15.54 3.29
C GLN A 265 -14.08 -15.20 1.79
N SER A 266 -15.10 -15.79 1.17
CA SER A 266 -15.56 -15.36 -0.15
C SER A 266 -16.11 -13.94 -0.05
N LEU A 267 -15.45 -13.00 -0.73
CA LEU A 267 -15.69 -11.58 -0.57
C LEU A 267 -15.51 -10.85 -1.90
N VAL A 268 -16.40 -9.90 -2.16
CA VAL A 268 -16.27 -8.91 -3.23
C VAL A 268 -16.42 -7.50 -2.68
N LEU A 269 -15.71 -6.55 -3.29
CA LEU A 269 -15.97 -5.12 -3.15
C LEU A 269 -16.56 -4.59 -4.44
N ALA A 270 -17.67 -3.86 -4.34
CA ALA A 270 -18.30 -3.15 -5.43
C ALA A 270 -18.22 -1.64 -5.19
N ASP A 271 -17.97 -0.86 -6.25
CA ASP A 271 -17.86 0.60 -6.15
C ASP A 271 -19.15 1.29 -6.60
N PRO A 272 -19.96 1.83 -5.67
CA PRO A 272 -21.24 2.46 -6.01
C PRO A 272 -21.11 3.81 -6.74
N ARG A 273 -19.89 4.34 -6.87
CA ARG A 273 -19.63 5.59 -7.58
C ARG A 273 -19.48 5.37 -9.08
N LEU A 274 -19.28 4.12 -9.50
CA LEU A 274 -19.21 3.71 -10.89
C LEU A 274 -20.60 3.29 -11.41
N PRO A 275 -20.89 3.49 -12.71
CA PRO A 275 -22.14 3.04 -13.30
C PRO A 275 -22.35 1.54 -13.07
N ASP A 276 -23.56 1.16 -12.62
CA ASP A 276 -23.95 -0.22 -12.33
C ASP A 276 -23.26 -0.90 -11.12
N SER A 277 -22.54 -0.15 -10.29
CA SER A 277 -21.86 -0.65 -9.09
C SER A 277 -21.04 -1.93 -9.34
N PRO A 278 -20.05 -1.89 -10.25
CA PRO A 278 -19.27 -3.05 -10.64
C PRO A 278 -18.36 -3.52 -9.51
N ILE A 279 -18.01 -4.80 -9.55
CA ILE A 279 -16.98 -5.40 -8.70
C ILE A 279 -15.63 -4.77 -9.05
N VAL A 280 -14.94 -4.24 -8.04
CA VAL A 280 -13.57 -3.71 -8.14
C VAL A 280 -12.54 -4.64 -7.49
N HIS A 281 -13.00 -5.59 -6.67
CA HIS A 281 -12.16 -6.63 -6.09
C HIS A 281 -12.96 -7.90 -5.81
N ALA A 282 -12.35 -9.04 -6.07
CA ALA A 282 -12.85 -10.37 -5.71
C ALA A 282 -11.72 -11.19 -5.03
N SER A 283 -12.03 -11.80 -3.89
CA SER A 283 -11.12 -12.69 -3.18
C SER A 283 -10.90 -14.00 -3.94
N ASP A 284 -9.78 -14.68 -3.70
CA ASP A 284 -9.52 -15.98 -4.35
C ASP A 284 -10.60 -17.01 -3.97
N VAL A 285 -11.07 -16.98 -2.71
CA VAL A 285 -12.17 -17.83 -2.22
C VAL A 285 -13.48 -17.57 -2.97
N PHE A 286 -13.73 -16.33 -3.42
CA PHE A 286 -14.89 -16.03 -4.27
C PHE A 286 -14.76 -16.64 -5.66
N CYS A 287 -13.57 -16.53 -6.27
CA CYS A 287 -13.29 -17.14 -7.56
C CYS A 287 -13.44 -18.67 -7.49
N GLU A 288 -12.91 -19.30 -6.44
CA GLU A 288 -13.06 -20.74 -6.17
C GLU A 288 -14.52 -21.15 -5.98
N LEU A 289 -15.27 -20.42 -5.14
CA LEU A 289 -16.68 -20.69 -4.86
C LEU A 289 -17.55 -20.65 -6.12
N THR A 290 -17.29 -19.69 -7.01
CA THR A 290 -18.15 -19.40 -8.16
C THR A 290 -17.66 -20.00 -9.47
N GLY A 291 -16.39 -20.43 -9.53
CA GLY A 291 -15.73 -20.92 -10.74
C GLY A 291 -15.35 -19.84 -11.75
N TYR A 292 -15.60 -18.56 -11.46
CA TYR A 292 -15.19 -17.45 -12.32
C TYR A 292 -13.77 -16.98 -11.97
N SER A 293 -13.00 -16.61 -12.99
CA SER A 293 -11.71 -15.94 -12.76
C SER A 293 -11.90 -14.48 -12.34
N ARG A 294 -10.88 -13.89 -11.72
CA ARG A 294 -10.92 -12.49 -11.28
C ARG A 294 -11.14 -11.55 -12.47
N GLU A 295 -10.51 -11.85 -13.59
CA GLU A 295 -10.57 -11.08 -14.84
C GLU A 295 -11.98 -11.09 -15.45
N GLU A 296 -12.76 -12.16 -15.21
CA GLU A 296 -14.13 -12.28 -15.69
C GLU A 296 -15.17 -11.56 -14.83
N VAL A 297 -14.84 -11.25 -13.58
CA VAL A 297 -15.80 -10.68 -12.59
C VAL A 297 -15.55 -9.21 -12.30
N VAL A 298 -14.28 -8.77 -12.30
CA VAL A 298 -13.95 -7.36 -12.11
C VAL A 298 -14.53 -6.53 -13.27
N GLY A 299 -15.15 -5.40 -12.94
CA GLY A 299 -15.85 -4.55 -13.90
C GLY A 299 -17.32 -4.93 -14.16
N ARG A 300 -17.83 -6.02 -13.55
CA ARG A 300 -19.23 -6.45 -13.71
C ARG A 300 -19.99 -6.33 -12.40
N ASN A 301 -21.29 -6.08 -12.48
CA ASN A 301 -22.16 -6.20 -11.34
C ASN A 301 -22.36 -7.68 -10.93
N CYS A 302 -22.37 -7.98 -9.63
CA CYS A 302 -22.50 -9.34 -9.08
C CYS A 302 -23.74 -10.12 -9.54
N ARG A 303 -24.75 -9.49 -10.14
CA ARG A 303 -25.98 -10.15 -10.59
C ARG A 303 -25.76 -11.25 -11.62
N PHE A 304 -24.57 -11.38 -12.22
CA PHE A 304 -24.25 -12.49 -13.12
C PHE A 304 -24.34 -13.88 -12.43
N LEU A 305 -24.32 -13.92 -11.09
CA LEU A 305 -24.55 -15.15 -10.33
C LEU A 305 -26.04 -15.54 -10.23
N GLN A 306 -26.97 -14.68 -10.68
CA GLN A 306 -28.40 -14.96 -10.65
C GLN A 306 -28.80 -15.78 -11.88
N GLY A 307 -29.84 -16.62 -11.75
CA GLY A 307 -30.34 -17.46 -12.83
C GLY A 307 -31.85 -17.72 -12.74
N PRO A 308 -32.38 -18.71 -13.47
CA PRO A 308 -33.81 -18.86 -13.71
C PRO A 308 -34.68 -19.01 -12.46
N GLU A 309 -34.16 -19.68 -11.43
CA GLU A 309 -34.90 -19.94 -10.17
C GLU A 309 -34.49 -18.99 -9.05
N THR A 310 -33.69 -17.96 -9.34
CA THR A 310 -33.37 -16.92 -8.35
C THR A 310 -34.63 -16.14 -8.00
N ASP A 311 -35.02 -16.17 -6.72
CA ASP A 311 -36.21 -15.48 -6.21
C ASP A 311 -36.13 -13.95 -6.42
N PRO A 312 -37.05 -13.35 -7.21
CA PRO A 312 -37.11 -11.91 -7.39
C PRO A 312 -37.34 -11.11 -6.10
N ALA A 313 -37.94 -11.70 -5.06
CA ALA A 313 -38.15 -11.03 -3.78
C ALA A 313 -36.81 -10.80 -3.04
N ALA A 314 -35.94 -11.81 -3.00
CA ALA A 314 -34.58 -11.66 -2.45
C ALA A 314 -33.76 -10.61 -3.22
N VAL A 315 -33.89 -10.56 -4.54
CA VAL A 315 -33.23 -9.53 -5.38
C VAL A 315 -33.74 -8.13 -5.06
N ARG A 316 -35.05 -7.96 -4.86
CA ARG A 316 -35.64 -6.68 -4.41
C ARG A 316 -35.13 -6.28 -3.03
N GLU A 317 -35.06 -7.21 -2.09
CA GLU A 317 -34.55 -6.91 -0.73
C GLU A 317 -33.11 -6.38 -0.75
N ILE A 318 -32.23 -7.00 -1.56
CA ILE A 318 -30.86 -6.50 -1.75
C ILE A 318 -30.87 -5.08 -2.34
N ARG A 319 -31.70 -4.84 -3.36
CA ARG A 319 -31.81 -3.54 -4.02
C ARG A 319 -32.26 -2.46 -3.03
N ASP A 320 -33.33 -2.71 -2.29
CA ASP A 320 -33.88 -1.79 -1.30
C ASP A 320 -32.87 -1.50 -0.17
N ALA A 321 -32.04 -2.49 0.17
CA ALA A 321 -30.97 -2.32 1.16
C ALA A 321 -29.83 -1.44 0.62
N ILE A 322 -29.42 -1.65 -0.63
CA ILE A 322 -28.41 -0.82 -1.30
C ILE A 322 -28.91 0.62 -1.42
N GLU A 323 -30.14 0.83 -1.91
CA GLU A 323 -30.76 2.16 -2.05
C GLU A 323 -30.94 2.86 -0.70
N GLY A 324 -31.28 2.11 0.35
CA GLY A 324 -31.37 2.62 1.72
C GLY A 324 -30.03 2.74 2.46
N GLU A 325 -28.90 2.50 1.80
CA GLU A 325 -27.55 2.46 2.38
C GLU A 325 -27.47 1.70 3.72
N ARG A 326 -28.14 0.55 3.80
CA ARG A 326 -28.25 -0.30 4.99
C ARG A 326 -27.73 -1.71 4.70
N PRO A 327 -27.18 -2.42 5.70
CA PRO A 327 -26.79 -3.81 5.51
C PRO A 327 -28.03 -4.71 5.34
N CYS A 328 -27.87 -5.80 4.61
CA CYS A 328 -28.85 -6.89 4.54
C CYS A 328 -28.14 -8.25 4.51
N THR A 329 -28.84 -9.27 5.00
CA THR A 329 -28.43 -10.67 4.86
C THR A 329 -29.59 -11.42 4.24
N VAL A 330 -29.36 -12.02 3.08
CA VAL A 330 -30.40 -12.76 2.35
C VAL A 330 -29.86 -14.12 1.95
N ARG A 331 -30.75 -15.11 1.94
CA ARG A 331 -30.46 -16.40 1.32
C ARG A 331 -31.00 -16.36 -0.12
N ILE A 332 -30.11 -16.42 -1.09
CA ILE A 332 -30.43 -16.28 -2.51
C ILE A 332 -29.86 -17.47 -3.29
N LEU A 333 -30.65 -18.01 -4.23
CA LEU A 333 -30.18 -19.05 -5.12
C LEU A 333 -29.28 -18.43 -6.19
N ASN A 334 -28.04 -18.91 -6.29
CA ASN A 334 -27.05 -18.45 -7.25
C ASN A 334 -26.54 -19.63 -8.10
N TYR A 335 -25.87 -19.29 -9.21
CA TYR A 335 -25.35 -20.25 -10.17
C TYR A 335 -23.87 -19.99 -10.39
N ARG A 336 -23.08 -21.06 -10.34
CA ARG A 336 -21.65 -21.03 -10.68
C ARG A 336 -21.46 -20.94 -12.19
N LYS A 337 -20.22 -20.76 -12.64
CA LYS A 337 -19.86 -20.69 -14.06
C LYS A 337 -20.26 -21.94 -14.85
N ASP A 338 -20.27 -23.11 -14.22
CA ASP A 338 -20.72 -24.37 -14.80
C ASP A 338 -22.25 -24.58 -14.77
N ASN A 339 -23.00 -23.56 -14.35
CA ASN A 339 -24.45 -23.56 -14.14
C ASN A 339 -24.93 -24.43 -12.97
N THR A 340 -24.04 -24.92 -12.10
CA THR A 340 -24.48 -25.58 -10.86
C THR A 340 -25.09 -24.55 -9.92
N ALA A 341 -26.30 -24.86 -9.42
CA ALA A 341 -26.99 -24.04 -8.45
C ALA A 341 -26.37 -24.22 -7.05
N PHE A 342 -26.38 -23.14 -6.27
CA PHE A 342 -26.00 -23.18 -4.86
C PHE A 342 -26.77 -22.12 -4.06
N TRP A 343 -27.09 -22.44 -2.81
CA TRP A 343 -27.68 -21.49 -1.88
C TRP A 343 -26.60 -20.58 -1.31
N ASN A 344 -26.65 -19.30 -1.68
CA ASN A 344 -25.76 -18.28 -1.17
C ASN A 344 -26.43 -17.56 0.00
N HIS A 345 -25.92 -17.76 1.22
CA HIS A 345 -26.21 -16.87 2.35
C HIS A 345 -25.35 -15.62 2.17
N LEU A 346 -25.93 -14.59 1.55
CA LEU A 346 -25.24 -13.38 1.12
C LEU A 346 -25.44 -12.28 2.17
N HIS A 347 -24.33 -11.77 2.71
CA HIS A 347 -24.33 -10.53 3.48
C HIS A 347 -23.80 -9.37 2.64
N VAL A 348 -24.57 -8.29 2.52
CA VAL A 348 -24.17 -7.05 1.85
C VAL A 348 -24.15 -5.92 2.87
N ALA A 349 -23.06 -5.15 2.91
CA ALA A 349 -22.95 -4.02 3.81
C ALA A 349 -22.27 -2.80 3.15
N PRO A 350 -22.73 -1.57 3.43
CA PRO A 350 -22.04 -0.36 2.99
C PRO A 350 -20.80 -0.12 3.87
N VAL A 351 -19.67 0.16 3.22
CA VAL A 351 -18.43 0.58 3.85
C VAL A 351 -18.22 2.06 3.59
N ARG A 352 -18.27 2.84 4.67
CA ARG A 352 -18.22 4.31 4.61
C ARG A 352 -16.79 4.83 4.79
N CYS A 353 -16.46 5.89 4.06
CA CYS A 353 -15.24 6.66 4.23
C CYS A 353 -15.29 7.56 5.48
N ALA A 354 -14.20 8.28 5.73
CA ALA A 354 -14.09 9.23 6.84
C ALA A 354 -15.14 10.37 6.77
N THR A 355 -15.61 10.72 5.57
CA THR A 355 -16.67 11.75 5.40
C THR A 355 -18.08 11.21 5.62
N GLY A 356 -18.24 9.91 5.87
CA GLY A 356 -19.54 9.27 6.08
C GLY A 356 -20.23 8.80 4.79
N LYS A 357 -19.72 9.15 3.61
CA LYS A 357 -20.23 8.63 2.32
C LYS A 357 -19.88 7.16 2.13
N VAL A 358 -20.70 6.40 1.41
CA VAL A 358 -20.38 5.01 1.05
C VAL A 358 -19.25 5.01 0.03
N ALA A 359 -18.13 4.38 0.39
CA ALA A 359 -16.97 4.20 -0.48
C ALA A 359 -17.08 2.92 -1.30
N TYR A 360 -17.55 1.83 -0.68
CA TYR A 360 -17.74 0.52 -1.30
C TYR A 360 -18.95 -0.18 -0.69
N TYR A 361 -19.55 -1.11 -1.43
CA TYR A 361 -20.34 -2.19 -0.85
C TYR A 361 -19.47 -3.44 -0.74
N VAL A 362 -19.48 -4.07 0.42
CA VAL A 362 -18.88 -5.39 0.61
C VAL A 362 -19.96 -6.45 0.52
N GLY A 363 -19.75 -7.44 -0.34
CA GLY A 363 -20.56 -8.65 -0.42
C GLY A 363 -19.75 -9.83 0.12
N VAL A 364 -20.29 -10.55 1.10
CA VAL A 364 -19.66 -11.76 1.66
C VAL A 364 -20.58 -12.95 1.39
N GLN A 365 -20.10 -13.88 0.57
CA GLN A 365 -20.86 -15.05 0.13
C GLN A 365 -20.53 -16.26 1.00
N LEU A 366 -21.54 -17.05 1.32
CA LEU A 366 -21.37 -18.32 2.01
C LEU A 366 -22.27 -19.37 1.34
N ASP A 367 -21.66 -20.46 0.88
CA ASP A 367 -22.40 -21.60 0.38
C ASP A 367 -23.03 -22.35 1.56
N VAL A 368 -24.36 -22.46 1.54
CA VAL A 368 -25.16 -23.18 2.53
C VAL A 368 -25.99 -24.29 1.88
N SER A 369 -25.57 -24.78 0.71
CA SER A 369 -26.28 -25.83 -0.02
C SER A 369 -26.33 -27.16 0.74
N ASP A 370 -25.25 -27.50 1.44
CA ASP A 370 -25.11 -28.73 2.23
C ASP A 370 -25.57 -28.56 3.69
N ALA A 371 -25.93 -27.34 4.09
CA ALA A 371 -26.42 -27.08 5.43
C ALA A 371 -27.89 -27.50 5.51
N GLU A 372 -28.17 -28.63 6.17
CA GLU A 372 -29.50 -28.90 6.72
C GLU A 372 -29.95 -27.63 7.46
N ILE A 373 -31.11 -27.08 7.06
CA ILE A 373 -31.72 -25.83 7.55
C ILE A 373 -31.19 -25.48 8.95
N PRO A 374 -30.36 -24.43 9.11
CA PRO A 374 -29.54 -24.31 10.30
C PRO A 374 -30.42 -24.21 11.53
N MET A 375 -30.29 -25.20 12.40
CA MET A 375 -30.63 -25.04 13.82
C MET A 375 -29.89 -23.80 14.31
N ARG A 376 -30.57 -22.97 15.12
CA ARG A 376 -30.20 -21.62 15.60
C ARG A 376 -28.71 -21.36 15.97
N GLY A 377 -27.91 -22.40 16.20
CA GLY A 377 -26.48 -22.31 16.52
C GLY A 377 -25.55 -22.12 15.30
N ASP A 378 -25.86 -22.68 14.13
CA ASP A 378 -24.96 -22.61 12.96
C ASP A 378 -25.05 -21.25 12.23
N THR A 379 -26.22 -20.61 12.28
CA THR A 379 -26.42 -19.25 11.75
C THR A 379 -25.56 -18.22 12.46
N LEU A 380 -25.36 -18.36 13.79
CA LEU A 380 -24.51 -17.45 14.57
C LEU A 380 -23.03 -17.52 14.13
N ASN A 381 -22.56 -18.69 13.71
CA ASN A 381 -21.19 -18.87 13.22
C ASN A 381 -21.03 -18.30 11.80
N ALA A 382 -22.03 -18.50 10.94
CA ALA A 382 -22.07 -17.92 9.59
C ALA A 382 -22.05 -16.39 9.65
N ASP A 383 -22.94 -15.79 10.43
CA ASP A 383 -23.05 -14.34 10.58
C ASP A 383 -21.78 -13.75 11.21
N ALA A 384 -21.18 -14.42 12.20
CA ALA A 384 -19.92 -13.99 12.80
C ALA A 384 -18.77 -13.96 11.79
N LYS A 385 -18.66 -14.98 10.91
CA LYS A 385 -17.66 -15.03 9.84
C LYS A 385 -17.85 -13.88 8.85
N GLN A 386 -19.10 -13.61 8.45
CA GLN A 386 -19.42 -12.53 7.51
C GLN A 386 -19.13 -11.16 8.12
N LEU A 387 -19.60 -10.91 9.34
CA LEU A 387 -19.39 -9.65 10.05
C LEU A 387 -17.91 -9.40 10.36
N SER A 388 -17.13 -10.45 10.63
CA SER A 388 -15.68 -10.34 10.79
C SER A 388 -15.00 -9.81 9.52
N ALA A 389 -15.32 -10.38 8.36
CA ALA A 389 -14.80 -9.91 7.07
C ALA A 389 -15.19 -8.45 6.80
N VAL A 390 -16.46 -8.09 7.01
CA VAL A 390 -16.93 -6.70 6.90
C VAL A 390 -16.17 -5.77 7.86
N GLY A 391 -15.92 -6.21 9.10
CA GLY A 391 -15.17 -5.46 10.09
C GLY A 391 -13.76 -5.11 9.61
N VAL A 392 -13.03 -6.08 9.06
CA VAL A 392 -11.68 -5.88 8.49
C VAL A 392 -11.72 -4.87 7.35
N VAL A 393 -12.66 -5.00 6.40
CA VAL A 393 -12.81 -4.05 5.29
C VAL A 393 -13.12 -2.64 5.79
N ARG A 394 -14.04 -2.50 6.77
CA ARG A 394 -14.39 -1.18 7.33
C ARG A 394 -13.20 -0.50 7.99
N VAL A 395 -12.38 -1.24 8.73
CA VAL A 395 -11.15 -0.72 9.36
C VAL A 395 -10.15 -0.31 8.29
N ALA A 396 -9.95 -1.15 7.27
CA ALA A 396 -9.04 -0.88 6.16
C ALA A 396 -9.46 0.39 5.42
N VAL A 397 -10.71 0.49 4.95
CA VAL A 397 -11.22 1.64 4.19
C VAL A 397 -11.15 2.95 5.00
N ARG A 398 -11.54 2.92 6.29
CA ARG A 398 -11.40 4.10 7.16
C ARG A 398 -9.95 4.56 7.32
N SER A 399 -9.00 3.62 7.28
CA SER A 399 -7.58 3.91 7.42
C SER A 399 -6.94 4.50 6.16
N LEU A 400 -7.60 4.42 5.00
CA LEU A 400 -7.08 4.94 3.71
C LEU A 400 -7.29 6.44 3.52
N GLN A 401 -8.30 7.00 4.20
CA GLN A 401 -8.78 8.37 3.94
C GLN A 401 -8.77 9.25 5.19
N GLY A 402 -8.04 8.84 6.23
CA GLY A 402 -7.70 9.75 7.30
C GLY A 402 -6.67 10.74 6.77
N SER A 403 -7.03 11.94 6.35
CA SER A 403 -7.00 13.05 7.32
C SER A 403 -7.07 12.51 8.74
N GLY A 404 -5.90 12.21 9.32
CA GLY A 404 -5.80 11.90 10.73
C GLY A 404 -6.59 12.92 11.54
N LEU A 405 -7.02 12.56 12.75
CA LEU A 405 -7.54 13.49 13.75
C LEU A 405 -6.55 14.66 13.92
N ARG A 406 -6.60 15.66 13.05
CA ARG A 406 -6.04 16.98 13.26
C ARG A 406 -6.92 17.54 14.36
N ARG A 407 -6.53 17.29 15.61
CA ARG A 407 -6.86 18.23 16.68
C ARG A 407 -6.19 19.53 16.28
N THR A 408 -6.91 20.34 15.50
CA THR A 408 -6.60 21.76 15.41
C THR A 408 -6.61 22.26 16.85
N PRO A 409 -5.49 22.80 17.38
CA PRO A 409 -5.57 23.48 18.66
C PRO A 409 -6.62 24.57 18.50
N ALA A 410 -7.65 24.52 19.35
CA ALA A 410 -8.65 25.57 19.41
C ALA A 410 -7.89 26.88 19.59
N ARG A 411 -8.04 27.81 18.64
CA ARG A 411 -7.60 29.18 18.85
C ARG A 411 -8.42 29.70 20.03
N SER A 412 -7.78 29.85 21.19
CA SER A 412 -8.32 30.66 22.27
C SER A 412 -8.36 32.09 21.75
N SER A 413 -9.58 32.59 21.56
CA SER A 413 -9.91 34.00 21.40
C SER A 413 -9.53 34.81 22.63
#